data_AF-A0AAV0Z9E1-F1
#
_entry.id   AF-A0AAV0Z9E1-F1
#
_cell.length_a   1.000
_cell.length_b   1.000
_cell.length_c   1.000
_cell.angle_alpha   90.00
_cell.angle_beta   90.00
_cell.angle_gamma   90.00
#
_symmetry.space_group_name_H-M   'P 1'
#
loop_
_entity.id
_entity.type
_entity.pdbx_description
1 polymer ?
#
loop_
_entity_poly.entity_id
_entity_poly.type
_entity_poly.pdbx_seq_one_letter_code
_entity_poly.pdbx_strand_id
1 'polypeptide(L)'
;MLNFPLLKAVSKRIDVVCRTFVWTGKTDASKKSPVAWSKVCSPSKQGGLGLKNLVVWNQVTLLKCLWNICNKGDSLWVKWIHKVYLKGRDVMDVDVGQNWTLTMRKIMNHKSLITTIHHQWNQMLMKKNFSMKSVYKLLIDDSSRIN
;
A
#
# COMPACT_ATOMS: atom_id res chain seq x y z
N MET A 1 -11.32 -11.11 -5.14
CA MET A 1 -11.38 -9.70 -5.58
C MET A 1 -9.99 -9.20 -5.96
N LEU A 2 -9.79 -8.80 -7.21
CA LEU A 2 -8.60 -8.08 -7.68
C LEU A 2 -8.51 -6.76 -6.91
N ASN A 3 -7.46 -6.61 -6.10
CA ASN A 3 -7.20 -5.35 -5.40
C ASN A 3 -6.28 -4.54 -6.31
N PHE A 4 -6.83 -3.54 -7.01
CA PHE A 4 -6.03 -2.66 -7.85
C PHE A 4 -5.35 -1.60 -6.97
N PRO A 5 -4.02 -1.38 -7.12
CA PRO A 5 -3.33 -0.29 -6.47
C PRO A 5 -3.96 1.05 -6.88
N LEU A 6 -4.34 1.85 -5.89
CA LEU A 6 -4.93 3.15 -6.14
C LEU A 6 -3.87 4.11 -6.68
N LEU A 7 -4.24 4.91 -7.68
CA LEU A 7 -3.39 6.00 -8.15
C LEU A 7 -3.21 6.99 -7.01
N LYS A 8 -1.95 7.38 -6.74
CA LYS A 8 -1.62 8.36 -5.68
C LYS A 8 -2.42 9.66 -5.81
N ALA A 9 -2.73 10.08 -7.03
CA ALA A 9 -3.56 11.26 -7.29
C ALA A 9 -5.00 11.10 -6.77
N VAL A 10 -5.59 9.91 -6.95
CA VAL A 10 -6.95 9.60 -6.48
C VAL A 10 -6.97 9.54 -4.96
N SER A 11 -6.01 8.86 -4.33
CA SER A 11 -5.89 8.83 -2.87
C SER A 11 -5.76 10.24 -2.28
N LYS A 12 -4.88 11.08 -2.87
CA LYS A 12 -4.73 12.48 -2.45
C LYS A 12 -6.01 13.29 -2.60
N ARG A 13 -6.76 13.11 -3.70
CA ARG A 13 -8.01 13.82 -3.91
C ARG A 13 -9.06 13.42 -2.88
N ILE A 14 -9.16 12.13 -2.56
CA ILE A 14 -10.06 11.64 -1.52
C ILE A 14 -9.63 12.20 -0.15
N ASP A 15 -8.33 12.17 0.17
CA ASP A 15 -7.80 12.74 1.42
C ASP A 15 -8.16 14.23 1.54
N VAL A 16 -8.06 15.00 0.46
CA VAL A 16 -8.48 16.41 0.44
C VAL A 16 -9.96 16.56 0.74
N VAL A 17 -10.84 15.80 0.06
CA VAL A 17 -12.29 15.88 0.28
C VAL A 17 -12.64 15.50 1.72
N CYS A 18 -12.10 14.40 2.24
CA CYS A 18 -12.33 13.97 3.62
C CYS A 18 -11.80 15.00 4.62
N ARG A 19 -10.62 15.57 4.38
CA ARG A 19 -10.02 16.59 5.24
C ARG A 19 -10.84 17.87 5.28
N THR A 20 -11.33 18.33 4.14
CA THR A 20 -12.20 19.50 4.04
C THR A 20 -13.52 19.26 4.77
N PHE A 21 -14.13 18.09 4.57
CA PHE A 21 -15.38 17.72 5.24
C PHE A 21 -15.24 17.70 6.77
N VAL A 22 -14.17 17.10 7.31
CA VAL A 22 -13.94 17.01 8.76
C VAL A 22 -13.87 18.40 9.41
N TRP A 23 -13.34 19.41 8.71
CA TRP A 23 -13.14 20.74 9.29
C TRP A 23 -14.17 21.80 8.91
N THR A 24 -14.95 21.58 7.87
CA THR A 24 -15.93 22.57 7.38
C THR A 24 -17.37 22.06 7.32
N GLY A 25 -17.58 20.75 7.41
CA GLY A 25 -18.87 20.11 7.13
C GLY A 25 -19.30 20.22 5.66
N LYS A 26 -18.45 20.75 4.78
CA LYS A 26 -18.70 20.92 3.34
C LYS A 26 -17.58 20.26 2.53
N THR A 27 -17.85 20.00 1.25
CA THR A 27 -16.86 19.44 0.33
C THR A 27 -16.06 20.51 -0.43
N ASP A 28 -16.52 21.75 -0.39
CA ASP A 28 -15.89 22.88 -1.08
C ASP A 28 -14.68 23.39 -0.31
N ALA A 29 -13.61 23.74 -1.04
CA ALA A 29 -12.34 24.13 -0.48
C ALA A 29 -12.48 25.38 0.40
N SER A 30 -12.49 25.19 1.73
CA SER A 30 -12.42 26.32 2.66
C SER A 30 -11.64 25.94 3.91
N LYS A 31 -10.75 26.85 4.29
CA LYS A 31 -9.80 26.83 5.43
C LYS A 31 -8.70 25.76 5.42
N LYS A 32 -7.48 26.23 5.75
CA LYS A 32 -6.33 25.37 6.04
C LYS A 32 -6.64 24.53 7.27
N SER A 33 -6.46 23.23 7.15
CA SER A 33 -6.75 22.30 8.25
C SER A 33 -5.63 22.38 9.31
N PRO A 34 -6.00 22.52 10.60
CA PRO A 34 -5.07 22.81 11.68
C PRO A 34 -4.24 21.60 12.13
N VAL A 35 -4.64 20.39 11.72
CA VAL A 35 -4.00 19.13 12.14
C VAL A 35 -3.49 18.37 10.92
N ALA A 36 -2.30 17.77 11.04
CA ALA A 36 -1.75 16.90 10.03
C ALA A 36 -2.70 15.70 9.78
N TRP A 37 -2.94 15.38 8.51
CA TRP A 37 -3.85 14.28 8.13
C TRP A 37 -3.37 12.92 8.69
N SER A 38 -2.06 12.73 8.82
CA SER A 38 -1.47 11.56 9.48
C SER A 38 -1.93 11.38 10.93
N LYS A 39 -2.06 12.48 11.69
CA LYS A 39 -2.53 12.49 13.08
C LYS A 39 -4.05 12.29 13.17
N VAL A 40 -4.80 12.73 12.16
CA VAL A 40 -6.24 12.43 12.05
C VAL A 40 -6.47 10.94 11.76
N CYS A 41 -5.64 10.34 10.90
CA CYS A 41 -5.72 8.91 10.57
C CYS A 41 -5.10 7.98 11.63
N SER A 42 -4.52 8.51 12.71
CA SER A 42 -3.98 7.66 13.78
C SER A 42 -5.13 6.98 14.54
N PRO A 43 -4.88 5.83 15.19
CA PRO A 43 -5.88 5.15 16.00
C PRO A 43 -6.45 6.08 17.08
N SER A 44 -7.73 5.92 17.42
CA SER A 44 -8.36 6.72 18.49
C SER A 44 -7.65 6.59 19.84
N LYS A 45 -6.99 5.45 20.09
CA LYS A 45 -6.13 5.23 21.26
C LYS A 45 -4.91 6.17 21.33
N GLN A 46 -4.46 6.70 20.20
CA GLN A 46 -3.35 7.65 20.06
C GLN A 46 -3.85 9.08 19.82
N GLY A 47 -5.12 9.38 20.11
CA GLY A 47 -5.69 10.73 19.97
C GLY A 47 -6.09 11.13 18.55
N GLY A 48 -6.18 10.18 17.61
CA GLY A 48 -6.69 10.41 16.25
C GLY A 48 -8.17 10.07 16.08
N LEU A 49 -8.70 10.25 14.87
CA LEU A 49 -10.08 9.90 14.51
C LEU A 49 -10.22 8.44 14.04
N GLY A 50 -9.12 7.68 13.95
CA GLY A 50 -9.13 6.30 13.48
C GLY A 50 -9.49 6.16 11.99
N LEU A 51 -9.45 7.26 11.23
CA LEU A 51 -9.71 7.24 9.79
C LEU A 51 -8.63 6.44 9.06
N LYS A 52 -9.03 5.78 7.98
CA LYS A 52 -8.13 4.93 7.22
C LYS A 52 -7.17 5.76 6.38
N ASN A 53 -5.87 5.64 6.65
CA ASN A 53 -4.84 6.28 5.84
C ASN A 53 -4.76 5.59 4.47
N LEU A 54 -5.22 6.28 3.43
CA LEU A 54 -5.27 5.75 2.06
C LEU A 54 -3.87 5.53 1.48
N VAL A 55 -2.87 6.29 1.92
CA VAL A 55 -1.47 6.10 1.52
C VAL A 55 -0.95 4.76 2.03
N VAL A 56 -1.12 4.50 3.33
CA VAL A 56 -0.72 3.22 3.94
C VAL A 56 -1.53 2.06 3.34
N TRP A 57 -2.83 2.24 3.15
CA TRP A 57 -3.66 1.21 2.53
C TRP A 57 -3.22 0.86 1.10
N ASN A 58 -2.78 1.86 0.33
CA ASN A 58 -2.23 1.64 -1.01
C ASN A 58 -0.93 0.84 -0.95
N GLN A 59 -0.04 1.13 0.01
CA GLN A 59 1.17 0.34 0.24
C GLN A 59 0.84 -1.12 0.57
N VAL A 60 -0.13 -1.36 1.46
CA VAL A 60 -0.60 -2.72 1.78
C VAL A 60 -1.14 -3.43 0.54
N THR A 61 -1.85 -2.70 -0.33
CA THR A 61 -2.39 -3.27 -1.57
C THR A 61 -1.27 -3.65 -2.55
N LEU A 62 -0.25 -2.80 -2.68
CA LEU A 62 0.94 -3.09 -3.48
C LEU A 62 1.71 -4.31 -2.94
N LEU A 63 1.86 -4.39 -1.61
CA LEU A 63 2.47 -5.55 -0.94
C LEU A 63 1.67 -6.84 -1.19
N LYS A 64 0.34 -6.78 -1.17
CA LYS A 64 -0.50 -7.94 -1.53
C LYS A 64 -0.30 -8.37 -2.98
N CYS A 65 -0.17 -7.41 -3.91
CA CYS A 65 0.15 -7.73 -5.30
C CYS A 65 1.51 -8.41 -5.41
N LEU A 66 2.55 -7.92 -4.72
CA LEU A 66 3.86 -8.56 -4.66
C LEU A 66 3.77 -9.97 -4.07
N TRP A 67 3.05 -10.14 -2.97
CA TRP A 67 2.85 -11.46 -2.35
C TRP A 67 2.19 -12.46 -3.30
N ASN A 68 1.17 -12.03 -4.05
CA ASN A 68 0.54 -12.88 -5.07
C ASN A 68 1.51 -13.27 -6.19
N ILE A 69 2.42 -12.37 -6.57
CA ILE A 69 3.45 -12.64 -7.58
C ILE A 69 4.48 -13.63 -7.02
N CYS A 70 4.99 -13.41 -5.81
CA CYS A 70 5.96 -14.31 -5.16
C CYS A 70 5.39 -15.72 -4.96
N ASN A 71 4.15 -15.82 -4.47
CA ASN A 71 3.50 -17.10 -4.19
C ASN A 71 2.94 -17.80 -5.44
N LYS A 72 3.31 -17.34 -6.64
CA LYS A 72 2.83 -17.85 -7.94
C LYS A 72 1.33 -18.09 -7.96
N GLY A 73 0.56 -17.13 -7.43
CA GLY A 73 -0.89 -17.29 -7.29
C GLY A 73 -1.53 -17.70 -8.62
N ASP A 74 -2.50 -18.63 -8.57
CA ASP A 74 -3.08 -19.28 -9.76
C ASP A 74 -3.84 -18.35 -10.71
N SER A 75 -3.94 -17.07 -10.36
CA SER A 75 -4.57 -16.05 -11.17
C SER A 75 -3.82 -15.79 -12.49
N LEU A 76 -4.58 -15.66 -13.58
CA LEU A 76 -4.05 -15.44 -14.93
C LEU A 76 -3.11 -14.23 -15.04
N TRP A 77 -3.40 -13.14 -14.33
CA TRP A 77 -2.55 -11.94 -14.35
C TRP A 77 -1.17 -12.18 -13.72
N VAL A 78 -1.08 -13.05 -12.69
CA VAL A 78 0.22 -13.45 -12.10
C VAL A 78 0.98 -14.33 -13.08
N LYS A 79 0.34 -15.33 -13.69
CA LYS A 79 0.95 -16.19 -14.72
C LYS A 79 1.48 -15.37 -15.90
N TRP A 80 0.70 -14.40 -16.36
CA TRP A 80 1.10 -13.47 -17.41
C TRP A 80 2.31 -12.62 -16.99
N ILE A 81 2.31 -12.07 -15.77
CA ILE A 81 3.45 -11.32 -15.25
C ILE A 81 4.72 -12.17 -15.21
N HIS A 82 4.62 -13.41 -14.73
CA HIS A 82 5.74 -14.34 -14.69
C HIS A 82 6.31 -14.62 -16.08
N LYS A 83 5.44 -14.82 -17.07
CA LYS A 83 5.83 -15.10 -18.46
C LYS A 83 6.45 -13.88 -19.16
N VAL A 84 5.88 -12.69 -18.96
CA VAL A 84 6.28 -11.47 -19.70
C VAL A 84 7.46 -10.76 -19.04
N TYR A 85 7.41 -10.58 -17.71
CA TYR A 85 8.37 -9.74 -16.99
C TYR A 85 9.46 -10.53 -16.27
N LEU A 86 9.08 -11.59 -15.53
CA LEU A 86 10.05 -12.33 -14.70
C LEU A 86 10.88 -13.33 -15.51
N LYS A 87 10.29 -13.92 -16.57
CA LYS A 87 10.96 -14.89 -17.48
C LYS A 87 11.73 -15.99 -16.72
N GLY A 88 11.18 -16.45 -15.58
CA GLY A 88 11.78 -17.48 -14.73
C GLY A 88 12.75 -17.00 -13.66
N ARG A 89 13.01 -15.69 -13.54
CA ARG A 89 13.83 -15.10 -12.47
C ARG A 89 13.01 -14.80 -11.22
N ASP A 90 13.67 -14.75 -10.06
CA ASP A 90 13.01 -14.44 -8.80
C ASP A 90 12.51 -12.98 -8.78
N VAL A 91 11.40 -12.74 -8.07
CA VAL A 91 10.83 -11.40 -7.95
C VAL A 91 11.82 -10.43 -7.35
N MET A 92 12.67 -10.83 -6.41
CA MET A 92 13.62 -9.93 -5.75
C MET A 92 14.78 -9.54 -6.67
N ASP A 93 15.22 -10.43 -7.55
CA ASP A 93 16.43 -10.25 -8.36
C ASP A 93 16.20 -9.56 -9.72
N VAL A 94 14.94 -9.34 -10.12
CA VAL A 94 14.65 -8.69 -11.40
C VAL A 94 14.70 -7.17 -11.31
N ASP A 95 15.61 -6.59 -12.10
CA ASP A 95 15.68 -5.17 -12.39
C ASP A 95 14.47 -4.67 -13.18
N VAL A 96 13.96 -3.51 -12.77
CA VAL A 96 12.79 -2.88 -13.38
C VAL A 96 13.19 -2.23 -14.71
N GLY A 97 12.86 -2.88 -15.82
CA GLY A 97 13.13 -2.34 -17.16
C GLY A 97 12.33 -1.07 -17.47
N GLN A 98 12.92 -0.16 -18.26
CA GLN A 98 12.26 1.08 -18.69
C GLN A 98 10.97 0.84 -19.49
N ASN A 99 10.92 -0.27 -20.24
CA ASN A 99 9.77 -0.67 -21.09
C ASN A 99 8.59 -1.27 -20.31
N TRP A 100 8.68 -1.33 -18.98
CA TRP A 100 7.60 -1.88 -18.17
C TRP A 100 6.48 -0.86 -17.98
N THR A 101 5.25 -1.37 -17.90
CA THR A 101 4.08 -0.52 -17.61
C THR A 101 4.26 0.23 -16.29
N LEU A 102 3.75 1.46 -16.22
CA LEU A 102 3.86 2.31 -15.02
C LEU A 102 3.39 1.61 -13.74
N THR A 103 2.33 0.80 -13.86
CA THR A 103 1.77 0.01 -12.77
C THR A 103 2.76 -1.04 -12.29
N MET A 104 3.39 -1.78 -13.21
CA MET A 104 4.37 -2.80 -12.88
C MET A 104 5.62 -2.19 -12.24
N ARG A 105 6.10 -1.05 -12.74
CA ARG A 105 7.20 -0.31 -12.11
C ARG A 105 6.86 0.11 -10.68
N LYS A 106 5.63 0.59 -10.43
CA LYS A 106 5.19 0.97 -9.07
C LYS A 106 5.15 -0.22 -8.11
N ILE A 107 4.64 -1.36 -8.56
CA ILE A 107 4.60 -2.61 -7.78
C ILE A 107 6.03 -3.03 -7.44
N MET A 108 6.93 -3.05 -8.43
CA MET A 108 8.28 -3.59 -8.28
C MET A 108 9.21 -2.63 -7.53
N ASN A 109 9.01 -1.31 -7.64
CA ASN A 109 9.71 -0.33 -6.80
C ASN A 109 9.27 -0.40 -5.33
N HIS A 110 8.12 -1.00 -5.01
CA HIS A 110 7.70 -1.25 -3.62
C HIS A 110 8.39 -2.47 -2.98
N LYS A 111 9.25 -3.20 -3.71
CA LYS A 111 10.10 -4.25 -3.11
C LYS A 111 11.03 -3.70 -2.02
N SER A 112 11.41 -2.43 -2.05
CA SER A 112 12.25 -1.85 -0.98
C SER A 112 11.60 -1.95 0.40
N LEU A 113 10.26 -1.86 0.48
CA LEU A 113 9.53 -2.07 1.72
C LEU A 113 9.57 -3.52 2.19
N ILE A 114 9.68 -4.47 1.27
CA ILE A 114 9.90 -5.89 1.62
C ILE A 114 11.25 -6.04 2.30
N THR A 115 12.29 -5.35 1.81
CA THR A 115 13.62 -5.37 2.42
C THR A 115 13.60 -4.80 3.84
N THR A 116 12.85 -3.72 4.08
CA THR A 116 12.66 -3.15 5.43
C THR A 116 11.91 -4.12 6.37
N ILE A 117 10.92 -4.84 5.85
CA ILE A 117 10.04 -5.71 6.64
C ILE A 117 10.46 -7.20 6.49
N HIS A 118 11.71 -7.47 6.11
CA HIS A 118 12.16 -8.80 5.65
C HIS A 118 11.78 -9.96 6.58
N HIS A 119 11.96 -9.79 7.90
CA HIS A 119 11.62 -10.80 8.89
C HIS A 119 10.10 -11.12 8.91
N GLN A 120 9.24 -10.10 8.91
CA GLN A 120 7.79 -10.31 8.91
C GLN A 120 7.27 -10.73 7.53
N TRP A 121 7.95 -10.32 6.46
CA TRP A 121 7.61 -10.73 5.10
C TRP A 121 7.78 -12.23 4.90
N ASN A 122 8.89 -12.82 5.36
CA ASN A 122 9.10 -14.26 5.28
C ASN A 122 8.01 -15.02 6.07
N GLN A 123 7.62 -14.53 7.24
CA GLN A 123 6.49 -15.10 8.00
C GLN A 123 5.16 -14.97 7.25
N MET A 124 4.96 -13.93 6.45
CA MET A 124 3.76 -13.76 5.62
C MET A 124 3.76 -14.64 4.37
N LEU A 125 4.93 -14.93 3.79
CA LEU A 125 5.06 -15.90 2.69
C LEU A 125 4.72 -17.32 3.14
N MET A 126 5.08 -17.68 4.38
CA MET A 126 4.73 -18.98 4.97
C MET A 126 3.23 -19.14 5.27
N LYS A 127 2.46 -18.05 5.35
CA LYS A 127 1.02 -18.11 5.61
C LYS A 127 0.26 -18.40 4.32
N LYS A 128 -0.69 -19.34 4.39
CA LYS A 128 -1.58 -19.71 3.28
C LYS A 128 -2.39 -18.53 2.72
N ASN A 129 -2.67 -17.51 3.54
CA ASN A 129 -3.49 -16.35 3.18
C ASN A 129 -2.87 -15.01 3.65
N PHE A 130 -2.84 -14.02 2.75
CA PHE A 130 -2.39 -12.64 3.06
C PHE A 130 -3.49 -11.80 3.74
N SER A 131 -3.26 -11.40 5.00
CA SER A 131 -4.18 -10.54 5.75
C SER A 131 -3.84 -9.05 5.60
N MET A 132 -4.62 -8.33 4.78
CA MET A 132 -4.49 -6.88 4.60
C MET A 132 -4.60 -6.10 5.92
N LYS A 133 -5.49 -6.51 6.82
CA LYS A 133 -5.72 -5.82 8.11
C LYS A 133 -4.50 -5.93 9.02
N SER A 134 -3.85 -7.09 9.04
CA SER A 134 -2.67 -7.33 9.86
C SER A 134 -1.48 -6.50 9.37
N VAL A 135 -1.23 -6.47 8.05
CA VAL A 135 -0.15 -5.67 7.45
C VAL A 135 -0.40 -4.18 7.61
N TYR A 136 -1.65 -3.72 7.48
CA TYR A 136 -2.00 -2.33 7.72
C TYR A 136 -1.70 -1.89 9.16
N LYS A 137 -2.01 -2.72 10.16
CA LYS A 137 -1.68 -2.42 11.56
C LYS A 137 -0.17 -2.37 11.79
N LEU A 138 0.59 -3.28 11.18
CA LEU A 138 2.05 -3.29 11.28
C LEU A 138 2.67 -2.00 10.72
N LEU A 139 2.24 -1.57 9.53
CA LEU A 139 2.75 -0.33 8.93
C LEU A 139 2.37 0.93 9.70
N ILE A 140 1.21 0.94 10.37
CA ILE A 140 0.82 2.08 11.23
C ILE A 140 1.64 2.10 12.52
N ASP A 141 1.82 0.96 13.18
CA ASP A 141 2.60 0.87 14.42
C ASP A 141 4.05 1.33 14.18
N ASP A 142 4.66 0.90 13.07
CA ASP A 142 6.00 1.28 12.67
C ASP A 142 6.11 2.80 12.37
N SER A 143 5.10 3.38 11.69
CA SER A 143 5.04 4.82 11.45
C SER A 143 4.83 5.66 12.71
N SER A 144 4.26 5.08 13.78
CA SER A 144 4.04 5.76 15.06
C SER A 144 5.25 5.74 15.99
N ARG A 145 6.28 4.92 15.71
CA ARG A 145 7.55 4.87 16.46
C ARG A 145 8.61 5.86 15.96
N ILE A 146 8.38 6.47 14.80
CA ILE A 146 9.34 7.38 14.13
C ILE A 146 9.01 8.86 14.44
N ASN A 147 7.95 9.15 15.20
CA ASN A 147 7.59 10.51 15.66
C ASN A 147 7.74 10.65 17.17
#